data_AF-X1I0Y1-F1
#
_entry.id   AF-X1I0Y1-F1
#
_cell.length_a   1.000
_cell.length_b   1.000
_cell.length_c   1.000
_cell.angle_alpha   90.00
_cell.angle_beta   90.00
_cell.angle_gamma   90.00
#
_symmetry.space_group_name_H-M   'P 1'
#
loop_
_entity.id
_entity.type
_entity.pdbx_description
1 polymer ?
#
loop_
_entity_poly.entity_id
_entity_poly.type
_entity_poly.pdbx_seq_one_letter_code
_entity_poly.pdbx_strand_id
1 'polypeptide(L)' 'EISLVGGINNVECLLQGTPEDVYKQVRYNIEAGVDSIGPECAISLETPVANLKAIVSAAEEGY' A
#
# COMPACT_ATOMS: atom_id res chain seq x y z
N GLU A 1 17.29 -5.79 -15.54
CA GLU A 1 16.07 -6.17 -14.81
C GLU A 1 15.18 -4.95 -14.71
N ILE A 2 13.85 -5.12 -14.70
CA ILE A 2 12.89 -4.00 -14.61
C ILE A 2 12.28 -4.06 -13.22
N SER A 3 12.33 -2.97 -12.47
CA SER A 3 11.73 -2.88 -11.13
C SER A 3 10.21 -2.68 -11.21
N LEU A 4 9.49 -3.33 -10.29
CA LEU A 4 8.05 -3.17 -10.08
C LEU A 4 7.80 -2.16 -8.96
N VAL A 5 6.94 -1.18 -9.25
CA VAL A 5 6.62 -0.07 -8.32
C VAL A 5 5.11 0.07 -8.17
N GLY A 6 4.63 0.20 -6.94
CA GLY A 6 3.22 0.46 -6.61
C GLY A 6 2.50 -0.77 -6.06
N GLY A 7 1.26 -1.00 -6.52
CA GLY A 7 0.48 -2.21 -6.26
C GLY A 7 -0.57 -2.11 -5.14
N ILE A 8 -0.72 -0.98 -4.47
CA ILE A 8 -1.82 -0.76 -3.50
C ILE A 8 -3.00 -0.09 -4.21
N ASN A 9 -4.18 -0.70 -4.14
CA ASN A 9 -5.35 -0.23 -4.87
C ASN A 9 -5.86 1.13 -4.35
N ASN A 10 -6.05 2.10 -5.25
CA ASN A 10 -6.37 3.47 -4.86
C ASN A 10 -7.80 3.65 -4.29
N VAL A 11 -8.79 2.92 -4.80
CA VAL A 11 -10.19 3.15 -4.46
C VAL A 11 -10.66 2.20 -3.37
N GLU A 12 -10.58 0.90 -3.62
CA GLU A 12 -11.12 -0.13 -2.74
C GLU A 12 -10.26 -0.26 -1.47
N CYS A 13 -8.95 -0.12 -1.58
CA CYS A 13 -8.04 -0.26 -0.43
C CYS A 13 -7.72 1.08 0.24
N LEU A 14 -7.15 2.04 -0.49
CA LEU A 14 -6.72 3.31 0.10
C LEU A 14 -7.89 4.22 0.48
N LEU A 15 -8.83 4.48 -0.43
CA LEU A 15 -9.92 5.44 -0.19
C LEU A 15 -11.06 4.87 0.65
N GLN A 16 -11.56 3.67 0.30
CA GLN A 16 -12.75 3.07 0.90
C GLN A 16 -12.44 2.04 1.99
N GLY A 17 -11.21 1.52 2.01
CA GLY A 17 -10.77 0.50 2.96
C GLY A 17 -10.35 1.06 4.31
N THR A 18 -9.78 0.19 5.11
CA THR A 18 -9.27 0.48 6.45
C THR A 18 -7.75 0.35 6.51
N PRO A 19 -7.09 0.85 7.58
CA PRO A 19 -5.65 0.64 7.77
C PRO A 19 -5.24 -0.85 7.75
N GLU A 20 -6.12 -1.72 8.23
CA GLU A 20 -5.91 -3.18 8.21
C GLU A 20 -5.96 -3.77 6.79
N ASP A 21 -6.84 -3.25 5.92
CA ASP A 21 -6.90 -3.68 4.52
C ASP A 21 -5.63 -3.26 3.77
N VAL A 22 -5.15 -2.04 4.02
CA VAL A 22 -3.88 -1.55 3.48
C VAL A 22 -2.72 -2.40 3.97
N TYR A 23 -2.68 -2.69 5.28
CA TYR A 23 -1.65 -3.55 5.86
C TYR A 23 -1.57 -4.89 5.12
N LYS A 24 -2.70 -5.59 4.98
CA LYS A 24 -2.77 -6.88 4.30
C LYS A 24 -2.28 -6.79 2.86
N GLN A 25 -2.69 -5.76 2.11
CA GLN A 25 -2.29 -5.61 0.72
C GLN A 25 -0.80 -5.29 0.58
N VAL A 26 -0.23 -4.51 1.50
CA VAL A 26 1.22 -4.25 1.55
C VAL A 26 1.97 -5.56 1.80
N ARG A 27 1.58 -6.35 2.81
CA ARG A 27 2.23 -7.64 3.11
C ARG A 27 2.16 -8.60 1.93
N TYR A 28 1.00 -8.67 1.26
CA TYR A 28 0.84 -9.44 0.03
C TYR A 28 1.83 -9.00 -1.07
N ASN A 29 2.01 -7.70 -1.30
CA ASN A 29 2.94 -7.19 -2.32
C ASN A 29 4.41 -7.44 -1.95
N ILE A 30 4.76 -7.38 -0.65
CA ILE A 30 6.10 -7.76 -0.17
C ILE A 30 6.35 -9.24 -0.49
N GLU A 31 5.42 -10.12 -0.12
CA GLU A 31 5.51 -11.57 -0.37
C GLU A 31 5.58 -11.90 -1.87
N ALA A 32 4.93 -11.09 -2.71
CA ALA A 32 4.97 -11.21 -4.16
C ALA A 32 6.26 -10.69 -4.81
N GLY A 33 7.15 -10.02 -4.06
CA GLY A 33 8.43 -9.53 -4.56
C GLY A 33 8.36 -8.19 -5.30
N VAL A 34 7.43 -7.29 -4.93
CA VAL A 34 7.40 -5.92 -5.48
C VAL A 34 8.56 -5.10 -4.90
N ASP A 35 9.37 -4.47 -5.76
CA ASP A 35 10.59 -3.78 -5.35
C ASP A 35 10.33 -2.50 -4.53
N SER A 36 9.27 -1.75 -4.86
CA SER A 36 8.91 -0.52 -4.17
C SER A 36 7.40 -0.38 -4.02
N ILE A 37 6.92 -0.42 -2.78
CA ILE A 37 5.50 -0.42 -2.48
C ILE A 37 4.97 1.00 -2.35
N GLY A 38 3.80 1.21 -2.96
CA GLY A 38 3.05 2.45 -2.88
C GLY A 38 1.69 2.32 -3.56
N PRO A 39 0.95 3.43 -3.68
CA PRO A 39 -0.27 3.46 -4.48
C PRO A 39 0.00 3.01 -5.92
N GLU A 40 -0.92 2.28 -6.55
CA GLU A 40 -0.81 1.90 -7.97
C GLU A 40 -0.93 3.11 -8.91
N CYS A 41 -1.62 4.16 -8.48
CA CYS A 41 -1.84 5.39 -9.23
C CYS A 41 -1.96 6.61 -8.29
N ALA A 42 -2.63 7.68 -8.74
CA ALA A 42 -2.82 8.91 -7.98
C ALA A 42 -3.74 8.72 -6.76
N ILE A 43 -3.30 9.22 -5.61
CA ILE A 43 -4.06 9.18 -4.36
C ILE A 43 -5.21 10.19 -4.43
N SER A 44 -6.42 9.79 -4.04
CA SER A 44 -7.54 10.74 -3.86
C SER A 44 -7.28 11.66 -2.68
N LEU A 45 -7.63 12.95 -2.79
CA LEU A 45 -7.48 13.92 -1.70
C LEU A 45 -8.30 13.55 -0.43
N GLU A 46 -9.34 12.73 -0.60
CA GLU A 46 -10.19 12.25 0.49
C GLU A 46 -9.65 11.00 1.18
N THR A 47 -8.52 10.45 0.70
CA THR A 47 -7.90 9.24 1.26
C THR A 47 -7.53 9.48 2.73
N PRO A 48 -8.01 8.65 3.68
CA PRO A 48 -7.66 8.81 5.08
C PRO A 48 -6.15 8.71 5.29
N VAL A 49 -5.58 9.67 6.02
CA VAL A 49 -4.14 9.69 6.36
C VAL A 49 -3.72 8.42 7.12
N ALA A 50 -4.62 7.82 7.91
CA ALA A 50 -4.37 6.56 8.60
C ALA A 50 -4.09 5.41 7.62
N ASN A 51 -4.79 5.37 6.49
CA ASN A 51 -4.60 4.35 5.44
C ASN A 51 -3.24 4.54 4.77
N LEU A 52 -2.82 5.79 4.50
CA LEU A 52 -1.48 6.08 3.96
C LEU A 52 -0.36 5.69 4.93
N LYS A 53 -0.54 5.97 6.23
CA LYS A 53 0.43 5.58 7.26
C LYS A 53 0.55 4.06 7.42
N ALA A 54 -0.53 3.32 7.18
CA ALA A 54 -0.51 1.86 7.22
C ALA A 54 0.43 1.26 6.17
N ILE A 55 0.66 1.93 5.03
CA ILE A 55 1.67 1.52 4.05
C ILE A 55 3.06 1.48 4.69
N VAL A 56 3.44 2.56 5.37
CA VAL A 56 4.75 2.68 6.01
C VAL A 56 4.88 1.67 7.14
N SER A 57 3.90 1.59 8.04
CA SER A 57 3.92 0.66 9.16
C SER A 57 4.02 -0.80 8.72
N ALA A 58 3.29 -1.20 7.67
CA ALA A 58 3.36 -2.56 7.13
C ALA A 58 4.67 -2.84 6.39
N ALA A 59 5.29 -1.84 5.76
CA ALA A 59 6.57 -1.97 5.08
C ALA A 59 7.75 -2.06 6.04
N GLU A 60 7.73 -1.31 7.15
CA GLU A 60 8.78 -1.32 8.18
C GLU A 60 8.71 -2.57 9.08
N GLU A 61 7.56 -3.26 9.14
CA GLU A 61 7.43 -4.45 9.96
C GLU A 61 8.30 -5.61 9.46
N GLY A 62 9.27 -6.01 10.28
CA GLY A 62 10.19 -7.11 9.99
C GLY A 62 11.57 -6.68 9.45
N TYR A 63 11.85 -5.37 9.42
CA TYR A 63 13.19 -4.79 9.19
C TYR A 63 13.90 -4.43 10.49
#